data_AF-A0A243REI5-F1
#
_entry.id   AF-A0A243REI5-F1
#
_cell.length_a   1.000
_cell.length_b   1.000
_cell.length_c   1.000
_cell.angle_alpha   90.00
_cell.angle_beta   90.00
_cell.angle_gamma   90.00
#
_symmetry.space_group_name_H-M   'P 1'
#
loop_
_entity.id
_entity.type
_entity.pdbx_description
1 polymer ?
#
loop_
_entity_poly.entity_id
_entity_poly.type
_entity_poly.pdbx_seq_one_letter_code
_entity_poly.pdbx_strand_id
1 'polypeptide(L)' 'MEFLVVLTLSKPYGSGFRQATIIRTVTAGPGSTREGLLSWAIDQAGPELQGSNVMFFSAEPNALPASLKVVKG' A
#
# COMPACT_ATOMS: atom_id res chain seq x y z
N MET A 1 6.06 -1.44 -15.24
CA MET A 1 5.34 -0.20 -14.85
C MET A 1 5.51 -0.03 -13.35
N GLU A 2 5.80 1.17 -12.86
CA GLU A 2 5.91 1.38 -11.41
C GLU A 2 4.54 1.63 -10.79
N PHE A 3 4.34 1.21 -9.54
CA PHE A 3 3.13 1.49 -8.78
C PHE A 3 3.49 1.92 -7.38
N LEU A 4 2.86 2.98 -6.89
CA LEU A 4 2.81 3.25 -5.46
C LEU A 4 1.79 2.29 -4.83
N VAL A 5 2.25 1.48 -3.89
CA VAL A 5 1.41 0.61 -3.05
C VAL A 5 1.35 1.20 -1.66
N VAL A 6 0.13 1.32 -1.14
CA VAL A 6 -0.17 1.63 0.26
C VAL A 6 -1.04 0.51 0.82
N LEU A 7 -0.52 -0.22 1.78
CA LEU A 7 -1.24 -1.26 2.52
C LEU A 7 -1.30 -0.88 3.99
N THR A 8 -2.49 -0.77 4.55
CA THR A 8 -2.69 -0.67 6.00
C THR A 8 -3.39 -1.91 6.50
N LEU A 9 -2.83 -2.49 7.56
CA LEU A 9 -3.35 -3.64 8.27
C LEU A 9 -3.69 -3.21 9.68
N SER A 10 -4.91 -3.47 10.15
CA SER A 10 -5.30 -3.18 11.53
C SER A 10 -6.17 -4.27 12.15
N LYS A 11 -5.92 -4.58 13.42
CA LYS A 11 -6.72 -5.51 14.22
C LYS A 11 -6.79 -5.08 15.68
N PRO A 12 -7.85 -5.46 16.41
CA PRO A 12 -7.84 -5.38 17.87
C PRO A 12 -6.63 -6.11 18.47
N TYR A 13 -6.07 -5.55 19.54
CA TYR A 13 -4.97 -6.16 20.30
C TYR A 13 -5.04 -5.71 21.76
N GLY A 14 -5.41 -6.63 22.66
CA GLY A 14 -5.67 -6.30 24.07
C GLY A 14 -6.82 -5.30 24.19
N SER A 15 -6.61 -4.20 24.92
CA SER A 15 -7.56 -3.08 25.05
C SER A 15 -7.46 -2.04 23.94
N GLY A 16 -6.57 -2.23 22.95
CA GLY A 16 -6.33 -1.30 21.86
C GLY A 16 -6.34 -1.98 20.49
N PHE A 17 -5.53 -1.46 19.57
CA PHE A 17 -5.34 -2.03 18.24
C PHE A 17 -3.86 -2.11 17.88
N ARG A 18 -3.53 -3.08 17.04
CA ARG A 18 -2.24 -3.17 16.36
C ARG A 18 -2.44 -2.76 14.92
N GLN A 19 -1.55 -1.92 14.41
CA GLN A 19 -1.58 -1.46 13.03
C GLN A 19 -0.18 -1.49 12.43
N ALA A 20 -0.11 -1.78 11.13
CA ALA A 20 1.06 -1.51 10.30
C ALA A 20 0.62 -0.88 8.99
N THR A 21 1.45 0.02 8.48
CA THR A 21 1.26 0.63 7.17
C THR A 21 2.53 0.45 6.36
N ILE A 22 2.39 -0.19 5.19
CA ILE A 22 3.47 -0.44 4.23
C ILE A 22 3.25 0.51 3.05
N ILE A 23 4.25 1.34 2.77
CA ILE A 23 4.27 2.26 1.64
C ILE A 23 5.51 1.99 0.81
N ARG A 24 5.32 1.58 -0.45
CA ARG A 24 6.40 1.18 -1.35
C ARG A 24 6.07 1.52 -2.79
N THR A 25 7.08 1.92 -3.54
CA THR A 25 7.04 1.89 -5.01
C THR A 25 7.48 0.51 -5.47
N VAL A 26 6.69 -0.13 -6.33
CA VAL A 26 6.92 -1.49 -6.83
C VAL A 26 6.99 -1.46 -8.35
N THR A 27 8.02 -2.09 -8.92
CA THR A 27 8.12 -2.29 -10.36
C THR A 27 7.34 -3.54 -10.75
N ALA A 28 6.16 -3.36 -11.33
CA ALA A 28 5.32 -4.42 -11.85
C ALA A 28 5.80 -4.89 -13.24
N GLY A 29 5.92 -6.21 -13.41
CA GLY A 29 6.27 -6.85 -14.68
C GLY A 29 5.04 -7.10 -15.56
N PRO A 30 5.24 -7.58 -16.81
CA PRO A 30 4.15 -8.02 -17.66
C PRO A 30 3.29 -9.09 -16.97
N GLY A 31 1.97 -8.89 -16.94
CA GLY A 31 1.03 -9.82 -16.29
C GLY A 31 0.87 -9.62 -14.77
N SER A 32 1.58 -8.68 -14.14
CA SER A 32 1.31 -8.31 -12.75
C SER A 32 -0.12 -7.78 -12.60
N THR A 33 -0.83 -8.28 -11.60
CA THR A 33 -2.21 -7.88 -11.29
C THR A 33 -2.26 -7.09 -10.00
N ARG A 34 -3.36 -6.35 -9.80
CA ARG A 34 -3.64 -5.65 -8.54
C ARG A 34 -3.66 -6.61 -7.34
N GLU A 35 -4.22 -7.80 -7.54
CA GLU A 35 -4.22 -8.87 -6.53
C GLU A 35 -2.81 -9.38 -6.23
N GLY A 36 -1.96 -9.53 -7.24
CA GLY A 36 -0.56 -9.89 -7.05
C GLY A 36 0.21 -8.86 -6.24
N LEU A 37 -0.03 -7.56 -6.48
CA LEU A 37 0.56 -6.48 -5.68
C LEU A 37 0.05 -6.49 -4.23
N LEU A 38 -1.23 -6.81 -4.01
CA LEU A 38 -1.80 -6.95 -2.68
C LEU A 38 -1.16 -8.15 -1.94
N SER A 39 -1.09 -9.31 -2.58
CA SER A 39 -0.45 -10.51 -2.00
C SER A 39 0.99 -10.22 -1.62
N TRP A 40 1.77 -9.64 -2.54
CA TRP A 40 3.14 -9.22 -2.28
C TRP A 40 3.24 -8.28 -1.07
N ALA A 41 2.34 -7.31 -0.95
CA ALA A 41 2.35 -6.36 0.17
C ALA A 41 1.97 -7.03 1.49
N ILE A 42 1.03 -7.98 1.48
CA ILE A 42 0.67 -8.78 2.66
C ILE A 42 1.85 -9.65 3.12
N ASP A 43 2.63 -10.21 2.19
CA ASP A 43 3.81 -11.01 2.52
C ASP A 43 4.92 -10.20 3.22
N GLN A 44 4.90 -8.87 3.09
CA GLN A 44 5.80 -7.98 3.84
C GLN A 44 5.34 -7.74 5.29
N ALA A 45 4.11 -8.12 5.64
CA ALA A 45 3.58 -7.94 6.98
C ALA A 45 4.01 -9.09 7.89
N GLY A 46 4.37 -8.76 9.13
CA GLY A 46 4.73 -9.76 10.12
C GLY A 46 3.56 -10.66 10.53
N PRO A 47 3.82 -11.89 11.02
CA PRO A 47 2.79 -12.86 11.41
C PRO A 47 1.82 -12.33 12.47
N GLU A 48 2.23 -11.37 13.29
CA GLU A 48 1.39 -10.71 14.29
C GLU A 48 0.18 -9.96 13.70
N LEU A 49 0.25 -9.60 12.42
CA LEU A 49 -0.81 -8.91 11.68
C LEU A 49 -1.75 -9.87 10.96
N GLN A 50 -1.56 -11.19 11.07
CA GLN A 50 -2.51 -12.16 10.52
C GLN A 50 -3.92 -11.93 11.08
N GLY A 51 -4.92 -12.01 10.19
CA GLY A 51 -6.33 -11.74 10.52
C GLY A 51 -6.66 -10.25 10.69
N SER A 52 -5.81 -9.34 10.23
CA SER A 52 -6.13 -7.91 10.21
C SER A 52 -7.15 -7.54 9.14
N ASN A 53 -7.90 -6.47 9.40
CA ASN A 53 -8.60 -5.74 8.37
C ASN A 53 -7.59 -5.10 7.43
N VAL A 54 -7.94 -5.05 6.14
CA VAL A 54 -7.04 -4.63 5.06
C VAL A 54 -7.59 -3.38 4.39
N MET A 55 -6.76 -2.35 4.28
CA MET A 55 -6.99 -1.21 3.39
C MET A 55 -5.83 -1.15 2.39
N PHE A 56 -6.15 -1.24 1.10
CA PHE A 56 -5.14 -1.34 0.04
C PHE A 56 -5.41 -0.37 -1.12
N PHE A 57 -4.41 0.44 -1.41
CA PHE A 57 -4.35 1.32 -2.57
C PHE A 57 -3.13 0.97 -3.42
N SER A 58 -3.34 0.99 -4.74
CA SER A 58 -2.28 0.91 -5.74
C SER A 58 -2.52 2.03 -6.75
N ALA A 59 -1.52 2.85 -7.01
CA ALA A 59 -1.61 3.95 -7.96
C ALA A 59 -0.43 3.88 -8.94
N GLU A 60 -0.71 4.06 -10.22
CA GLU A 60 0.33 4.37 -11.19
C GLU A 60 0.95 5.74 -10.86
N PRO A 61 2.20 6.01 -11.26
CA PRO A 61 2.87 7.26 -11.01
C PRO A 61 2.24 8.29 -11.94
N ASN A 62 1.15 8.89 -11.49
CA ASN A 62 0.64 10.10 -12.09
C ASN A 62 1.58 11.22 -11.65
N ALA A 63 2.61 11.49 -12.45
CA ALA A 63 3.32 12.74 -12.34
C ALA A 63 2.27 13.85 -12.43
N LEU A 64 2.14 14.67 -11.38
CA LEU A 64 1.34 15.88 -11.46
C LEU A 64 1.74 16.57 -12.77
N PRO A 65 0.79 16.92 -13.65
CA PRO A 65 1.10 17.74 -14.81
C PRO A 65 1.94 18.92 -14.32
N ALA A 66 2.99 19.30 -15.04
CA ALA A 66 3.85 20.41 -14.61
C ALA A 66 3.07 21.73 -14.36
N SER A 67 1.82 21.81 -14.86
CA SER A 67 0.84 22.87 -14.63
C SER A 67 0.17 22.85 -13.25
N LEU A 68 0.14 21.71 -12.55
CA LEU A 68 -0.35 21.55 -11.17
C LEU A 68 0.82 21.67 -10.18
N LYS A 69 1.49 22.82 -10.16
CA LYS A 69 2.42 23.15 -9.08
C LYS A 69 1.59 23.44 -7.82
N VAL A 70 1.81 22.64 -6.78
CA VAL A 70 1.31 22.90 -5.43
C VAL A 70 1.72 24.32 -5.04
N VAL A 71 0.75 25.23 -4.98
CA VAL A 71 0.95 26.56 -4.42
C VAL A 71 1.19 26.33 -2.93
N LYS A 72 2.44 26.49 -2.48
CA LYS A 72 2.72 26.53 -1.05
C LYS A 72 1.94 27.72 -0.48
N GLY A 73 0.95 27.42 0.36
CA GLY A 73 0.32 28.41 1.24
C GLY A 73 1.24 28.83 2.37
#